data_AF-A0A7J7SLS3-F1
#
_entry.id   AF-A0A7J7SLS3-F1
#
_cell.length_a   1.000
_cell.length_b   1.000
_cell.length_c   1.000
_cell.angle_alpha   90.00
_cell.angle_beta   90.00
_cell.angle_gamma   90.00
#
_symmetry.space_group_name_H-M   'P 1'
#
loop_
_entity.id
_entity.type
_entity.pdbx_description
1 polymer ?
#
loop_
_entity_poly.entity_id
_entity_poly.type
_entity_poly.pdbx_seq_one_letter_code
_entity_poly.pdbx_strand_id
1 'polypeptide(L)' 'MSSGLQYLEEAPKFLAFTCGILRGALSTLGIKSLVTASVAALPACKFQVVIQRC' A
#
# COMPACT_ATOMS: atom_id res chain seq x y z
N MET A 1 19.29 12.39 16.14
CA MET A 1 18.45 12.68 14.96
C MET A 1 17.26 11.74 15.03
N SER A 2 16.04 12.25 15.10
CA SER A 2 14.85 11.40 15.12
C SER A 2 14.73 10.67 13.78
N SER A 3 14.94 9.37 13.81
CA SER A 3 15.13 8.51 12.65
C SER A 3 13.81 8.08 12.03
N GLY A 4 12.98 9.01 11.54
CA GLY A 4 11.77 8.72 10.74
C GLY A 4 10.66 7.89 11.42
N LEU A 5 10.91 7.31 12.59
CA LEU A 5 9.98 6.47 13.35
C LEU A 5 8.74 7.24 13.80
N GLN A 6 8.89 8.55 14.04
CA GLN A 6 7.81 9.45 14.47
C GLN A 6 6.66 9.53 13.47
N TYR A 7 6.91 9.23 12.20
CA TYR A 7 5.91 9.31 11.14
C TYR A 7 5.44 7.94 10.66
N LEU A 8 5.89 6.84 11.28
CA LEU A 8 5.48 5.50 10.86
C LEU A 8 3.99 5.23 11.12
N GLU A 9 3.38 5.89 12.10
CA GLU A 9 1.95 5.79 12.36
C GLU A 9 1.12 6.59 11.34
N GLU A 10 1.63 7.72 10.87
CA GLU A 10 1.03 8.54 9.81
C GLU A 10 1.30 8.00 8.40
N ALA A 11 2.44 7.33 8.18
CA ALA A 11 2.86 6.87 6.86
C ALA A 11 1.81 6.02 6.12
N PRO A 12 1.10 5.07 6.76
CA PRO A 12 0.03 4.30 6.13
C PRO A 12 -1.10 5.17 5.55
N LYS A 13 -1.39 6.32 6.17
CA LYS A 13 -2.45 7.24 5.72
C LYS A 13 -2.13 7.80 4.33
N PHE A 14 -0.85 8.06 4.05
CA PHE A 14 -0.39 8.53 2.74
C PHE A 14 -0.39 7.43 1.67
N LEU A 15 -0.33 6.15 2.06
CA LEU A 15 -0.30 5.01 1.14
C LEU A 15 -1.69 4.47 0.78
N ALA A 16 -2.74 4.88 1.49
CA ALA A 16 -4.10 4.44 1.21
C ALA A 16 -4.54 4.76 -0.23
N PHE A 17 -4.18 5.94 -0.74
CA PHE A 17 -4.50 6.36 -2.09
C PHE A 17 -3.79 5.50 -3.15
N THR A 18 -2.50 5.21 -2.96
CA THR A 18 -1.73 4.38 -3.91
C THR A 18 -2.19 2.92 -3.90
N CYS A 19 -2.59 2.38 -2.75
CA CYS A 19 -3.29 1.08 -2.68
C CYS A 19 -4.57 1.07 -3.52
N GLY A 20 -5.34 2.17 -3.46
CA GLY A 20 -6.54 2.37 -4.26
C GLY A 20 -6.25 2.37 -5.77
N ILE A 21 -5.20 3.08 -6.22
CA ILE A 21 -4.77 3.09 -7.62
C ILE A 21 -4.41 1.69 -8.10
N LEU A 22 -3.56 0.97 -7.35
CA LEU A 22 -3.15 -0.39 -7.74
C LEU A 22 -4.34 -1.32 -7.86
N ARG A 23 -5.25 -1.31 -6.86
CA ARG A 23 -6.48 -2.11 -6.89
C ARG A 23 -7.38 -1.71 -8.07
N GLY A 24 -7.54 -0.42 -8.32
CA GLY A 24 -8.36 0.11 -9.41
C GLY A 24 -7.84 -0.32 -10.77
N ALA A 25 -6.53 -0.15 -11.02
CA ALA A 25 -5.89 -0.56 -12.26
C ALA A 25 -6.04 -2.08 -12.52
N LEU A 26 -5.83 -2.90 -11.49
CA LEU A 26 -6.04 -4.34 -11.57
C LEU A 26 -7.51 -4.69 -11.84
N SER A 27 -8.45 -3.98 -11.19
CA SER A 27 -9.88 -4.17 -11.43
C SER A 27 -10.30 -3.78 -12.85
N THR A 28 -9.72 -2.73 -13.43
CA THR A 28 -9.94 -2.35 -14.84
C THR A 28 -9.46 -3.43 -15.81
N LEU A 29 -8.43 -4.19 -15.43
CA LEU A 29 -7.95 -5.37 -16.17
C LEU A 29 -8.75 -6.65 -15.89
N GLY A 30 -9.83 -6.57 -15.09
CA GLY A 30 -10.65 -7.73 -14.71
C GLY A 30 -10.07 -8.57 -13.57
N ILE A 31 -9.00 -8.11 -12.91
CA ILE A 31 -8.34 -8.83 -11.82
C ILE A 31 -8.85 -8.30 -10.48
N LYS A 32 -9.67 -9.12 -9.80
CA LYS A 32 -10.08 -8.83 -8.42
C LYS A 32 -8.90 -9.02 -7.48
N SER A 33 -8.52 -7.98 -6.74
CA SER A 33 -7.37 -8.02 -5.85
C SER A 33 -7.57 -7.21 -4.57
N LEU A 34 -6.88 -7.60 -3.52
CA LEU A 34 -6.72 -6.85 -2.28
C LEU A 34 -5.29 -6.29 -2.24
N VAL A 35 -5.15 -4.99 -2.01
CA VAL A 35 -3.86 -4.32 -1.90
C VAL A 35 -3.69 -3.79 -0.48
N THR A 36 -2.63 -4.21 0.20
CA THR A 36 -2.24 -3.71 1.52
C THR A 36 -0.85 -3.07 1.43
N ALA A 37 -0.56 -2.11 2.31
CA ALA A 37 0.74 -1.46 2.38
C ALA A 37 1.34 -1.58 3.78
N SER A 38 2.65 -1.72 3.84
CA SER A 38 3.43 -1.74 5.08
C SER A 38 4.67 -0.86 4.92
N VAL A 39 5.09 -0.21 6.01
CA VAL A 39 6.26 0.67 6.03
C VAL A 39 7.19 0.20 7.14
N ALA A 40 8.33 -0.36 6.76
CA ALA A 40 9.34 -0.83 7.73
C ALA A 40 10.33 0.28 8.10
N ALA A 41 10.72 1.11 7.13
CA ALA A 41 11.60 2.26 7.33
C ALA A 41 11.30 3.29 6.23
N LEU A 42 10.88 4.50 6.61
CA LEU A 42 10.67 5.59 5.64
C LEU A 42 12.00 5.96 4.95
N PRO A 43 11.99 6.24 3.63
CA PRO A 43 10.83 6.35 2.73
C PRO A 43 10.39 5.03 2.09
N ALA A 44 11.03 3.89 2.40
CA ALA A 44 10.73 2.60 1.79
C ALA A 44 9.40 2.03 2.29
N CYS A 45 8.55 1.64 1.34
CA CYS A 45 7.25 1.01 1.60
C CYS A 45 7.08 -0.23 0.71
N LYS A 46 6.31 -1.20 1.21
CA LYS A 46 6.00 -2.45 0.51
C LYS A 46 4.50 -2.56 0.32
N PHE A 47 4.09 -2.72 -0.94
CA PHE A 47 2.71 -3.02 -1.30
C PHE A 47 2.57 -4.52 -1.54
N GLN A 48 1.63 -5.14 -0.85
CA GLN A 48 1.28 -6.53 -1.03
C GLN A 48 -0.02 -6.60 -1.82
N VAL A 49 0.03 -7.25 -2.98
CA VAL A 49 -1.12 -7.47 -3.85
C VAL A 49 -1.52 -8.93 -3.75
N VAL A 50 -2.73 -9.19 -3.26
CA VAL A 50 -3.31 -10.53 -3.17
C VAL A 50 -4.40 -10.65 -4.23
N ILE A 51 -4.18 -11.49 -5.24
CA ILE A 51 -5.17 -11.76 -6.28
C ILE A 51 -6.26 -12.66 -5.69
N GLN A 52 -7.50 -12.19 -5.69
CA GLN A 52 -8.64 -12.97 -5.26
C GLN A 52 -9.11 -13.82 -6.44
N ARG A 53 -8.91 -15.14 -6.36
CA ARG A 53 -9.53 -16.08 -7.30
C ARG A 53 -10.97 -16.28 -6.85
N CYS A 54 -11.92 -15.86 -7.67
CA CYS A 54 -13.33 -16.22 -7.54
C CYS A 54 -13.57 -17.60 -8.15
#